data_AF-A0A2I1R955-F1
#
_entry.id   AF-A0A2I1R955-F1
#
_cell.length_a   1.000
_cell.length_b   1.000
_cell.length_c   1.000
_cell.angle_alpha   90.00
_cell.angle_beta   90.00
_cell.angle_gamma   90.00
#
_symmetry.space_group_name_H-M   'P 1'
#
loop_
_entity.id
_entity.type
_entity.pdbx_description
1 polymer ?
#
loop_
_entity_poly.entity_id
_entity_poly.type
_entity_poly.pdbx_seq_one_letter_code
_entity_poly.pdbx_strand_id
1 'polypeptide(L)'
;MTPRTPAPPTTPSVPTPEAPSTTPPRHPMAAEPGPVPAPPGEPQTPSARFGILPTEVEAIATNWRSQGSIVGQADFSAFGSVTGAGSRTLASARSVGGQAKQCTDSVGARLSALGDALGDFNSRAQETDGVAAGRIRGLAER
;
A
#
# COMPACT_ATOMS: atom_id res chain seq x y z
N MET A 1 -52.11 29.19 -29.72
CA MET A 1 -51.00 28.28 -29.34
C MET A 1 -49.96 29.10 -28.60
N THR A 2 -49.89 28.98 -27.28
CA THR A 2 -48.92 29.71 -26.44
C THR A 2 -47.62 28.92 -26.32
N PRO A 3 -46.43 29.56 -26.43
CA PRO A 3 -45.16 28.86 -26.29
C PRO A 3 -44.90 28.54 -24.81
N ARG A 4 -44.56 27.28 -24.51
CA ARG A 4 -44.09 26.85 -23.19
C ARG A 4 -42.62 27.20 -23.02
N THR A 5 -42.31 28.06 -22.06
CA THR A 5 -40.95 28.33 -21.59
C THR A 5 -40.35 27.06 -20.96
N PRO A 6 -39.11 26.65 -21.28
CA PRO A 6 -38.44 25.55 -20.60
C PRO A 6 -38.12 25.93 -19.15
N ALA A 7 -38.34 25.00 -18.20
CA ALA A 7 -37.89 25.17 -16.82
C ALA A 7 -36.36 25.15 -16.74
N PRO A 8 -35.75 25.93 -15.83
CA PRO A 8 -34.30 25.93 -15.65
C PRO A 8 -33.82 24.58 -15.06
N PRO A 9 -32.56 24.18 -15.36
CA PRO A 9 -31.99 22.93 -14.85
C PRO A 9 -31.81 23.00 -13.33
N THR A 10 -32.29 21.98 -12.62
CA THR A 10 -32.02 21.79 -11.19
C THR A 10 -30.61 21.25 -11.01
N THR A 11 -29.73 22.07 -10.44
CA THR A 11 -28.39 21.66 -9.99
C THR A 11 -28.52 20.62 -8.87
N PRO A 12 -27.80 19.48 -8.91
CA PRO A 12 -27.73 18.58 -7.76
C PRO A 12 -27.04 19.29 -6.59
N SER A 13 -27.65 19.23 -5.40
CA SER A 13 -27.00 19.70 -4.17
C SER A 13 -25.75 18.85 -3.90
N VAL A 14 -24.59 19.50 -3.85
CA VAL A 14 -23.35 18.89 -3.37
C VAL A 14 -23.52 18.60 -1.87
N PRO A 15 -23.32 17.36 -1.40
CA PRO A 15 -23.34 17.08 0.04
C PRO A 15 -22.19 17.84 0.72
N THR A 16 -22.55 18.60 1.76
CA THR A 16 -21.60 19.28 2.64
C THR A 16 -20.60 18.27 3.19
N PRO A 17 -19.28 18.51 3.12
CA PRO A 17 -18.29 17.67 3.78
C PRO A 17 -18.58 17.64 5.29
N GLU A 18 -18.78 16.45 5.85
CA GLU A 18 -18.82 16.28 7.30
C GLU A 18 -17.50 16.79 7.89
N ALA A 19 -17.60 17.58 8.97
CA ALA A 19 -16.43 18.08 9.68
C ALA A 19 -15.56 16.91 10.16
N PRO A 20 -14.22 17.06 10.16
CA PRO A 20 -13.32 16.01 10.64
C PRO A 20 -13.68 15.66 12.09
N SER A 21 -13.91 14.36 12.32
CA SER A 21 -14.16 13.82 13.65
C SER A 21 -12.95 14.12 14.54
N THR A 22 -13.11 15.02 15.53
CA THR A 22 -12.06 15.33 16.50
C THR A 22 -11.97 14.16 17.48
N THR A 23 -11.17 13.15 17.12
CA THR A 23 -10.74 12.14 18.09
C THR A 23 -9.97 12.86 19.19
N PRO A 24 -10.34 12.68 20.48
CA PRO A 24 -9.57 13.25 21.58
C PRO A 24 -8.10 12.78 21.50
N PRO A 25 -7.13 13.62 21.87
CA PRO A 25 -5.74 13.16 21.97
C PRO A 25 -5.69 11.93 22.87
N ARG A 26 -5.12 10.83 22.37
CA ARG A 26 -4.89 9.65 23.21
C ARG A 26 -4.07 10.11 24.42
N HIS A 27 -4.51 9.76 25.62
CA HIS A 27 -3.69 9.88 26.82
C HIS A 27 -2.31 9.25 26.54
N PRO A 28 -1.19 9.87 26.99
CA PRO A 28 0.10 9.21 26.91
C PRO A 28 -0.02 7.87 27.64
N MET A 29 0.17 6.76 26.91
CA MET A 29 0.30 5.46 27.53
C MET A 29 1.46 5.54 28.52
N ALA A 30 1.27 5.03 29.73
CA ALA A 30 2.38 4.78 30.62
C ALA A 30 3.44 4.00 29.85
N ALA A 31 4.70 4.46 29.87
CA ALA A 31 5.79 3.72 29.27
C ALA A 31 5.78 2.33 29.91
N GLU A 32 5.52 1.29 29.10
CA GLU A 32 5.73 -0.07 29.58
C GLU A 32 7.20 -0.18 30.03
N PRO A 33 7.48 -0.84 31.17
CA PRO A 33 8.84 -1.13 31.57
C PRO A 33 9.54 -1.80 30.40
N GLY A 34 10.53 -1.12 29.82
CA GLY A 34 11.28 -1.66 28.70
C GLY A 34 11.89 -3.02 29.07
N PRO A 35 12.11 -3.92 28.10
CA PRO A 35 12.70 -5.22 28.36
C PRO A 35 13.99 -5.06 29.16
N VAL A 36 14.08 -5.75 30.30
CA VAL A 36 15.32 -5.84 31.08
C VAL A 36 16.37 -6.48 30.17
N PRO A 37 17.60 -5.94 30.06
CA PRO A 37 18.67 -6.57 29.29
C PRO A 37 18.86 -8.01 29.79
N ALA A 38 18.84 -8.98 28.87
CA ALA A 38 19.08 -10.37 29.20
C ALA A 38 20.47 -10.53 29.88
N PRO A 39 20.60 -11.44 30.85
CA PRO A 39 21.90 -11.75 31.46
C PRO A 39 22.95 -12.11 30.40
N PRO A 40 24.25 -11.84 30.65
CA PRO A 40 25.31 -12.22 29.73
C PRO A 40 25.28 -13.73 29.44
N GLY A 41 24.99 -14.12 28.19
CA GLY A 41 25.01 -15.51 27.74
C GLY A 41 23.70 -16.05 27.15
N GLU A 42 22.59 -15.34 27.27
CA GLU A 42 21.33 -15.76 26.62
C GLU A 42 21.20 -15.22 25.19
N PRO A 43 20.63 -16.01 24.25
CA PRO A 43 20.37 -15.56 22.89
C PRO A 43 19.37 -14.42 22.91
N GLN A 44 19.81 -13.22 22.51
CA GLN A 44 18.91 -12.08 22.41
C GLN A 44 17.85 -12.37 21.35
N THR A 45 16.58 -12.29 21.76
CA THR A 45 15.48 -12.29 20.81
C THR A 45 15.61 -11.04 19.94
N PRO A 46 15.54 -11.14 18.60
CA PRO A 46 15.59 -9.97 17.73
C PRO A 46 14.50 -8.99 18.16
N SER A 47 14.89 -7.83 18.68
CA SER A 47 13.95 -6.81 19.10
C SER A 47 13.56 -5.96 17.89
N ALA A 48 12.25 -5.78 17.71
CA ALA A 48 11.71 -4.92 16.68
C ALA A 48 12.07 -3.46 16.99
N ARG A 49 12.95 -2.85 16.18
CA ARG A 49 13.46 -1.48 16.42
C ARG A 49 12.36 -0.40 16.37
N PHE A 50 11.21 -0.71 15.78
CA PHE A 50 10.00 0.13 15.71
C PHE A 50 8.68 -0.66 15.85
N GLY A 51 8.71 -1.81 16.52
CA GLY A 51 7.54 -2.71 16.58
C GLY A 51 7.26 -3.49 15.29
N ILE A 52 8.17 -3.42 14.30
CA ILE A 52 8.19 -4.29 13.12
C ILE A 52 9.56 -4.97 13.04
N LEU A 53 9.58 -6.29 12.91
CA LEU A 53 10.78 -7.10 12.72
C LEU A 53 11.27 -6.99 11.26
N PRO A 54 12.59 -7.06 11.01
CA PRO A 54 13.12 -7.08 9.64
C PRO A 54 12.51 -8.17 8.76
N THR A 55 12.17 -9.33 9.34
CA THR A 55 11.51 -10.45 8.66
C THR A 55 10.07 -10.13 8.27
N GLU A 56 9.35 -9.35 9.08
CA GLU A 56 8.00 -8.89 8.76
C GLU A 56 8.03 -7.90 7.59
N VAL A 57 9.01 -7.00 7.56
CA VAL A 57 9.23 -6.06 6.45
C VAL A 57 9.50 -6.82 5.15
N GLU A 58 10.34 -7.85 5.20
CA GLU A 58 10.65 -8.71 4.04
C GLU A 58 9.43 -9.52 3.58
N ALA A 59 8.62 -10.02 4.51
CA ALA A 59 7.37 -10.70 4.19
C ALA A 59 6.37 -9.78 3.48
N ILE A 60 6.22 -8.53 3.95
CA ILE A 60 5.37 -7.52 3.31
C ILE A 60 5.89 -7.20 1.91
N ALA A 61 7.20 -6.97 1.76
CA ALA A 61 7.82 -6.67 0.47
C ALA A 61 7.59 -7.80 -0.55
N THR A 62 7.76 -9.04 -0.12
CA THR A 62 7.53 -10.24 -0.95
C THR A 62 6.07 -10.39 -1.32
N ASN A 63 5.16 -10.17 -0.36
CA ASN A 63 3.73 -10.21 -0.62
C ASN A 63 3.32 -9.14 -1.64
N TRP A 64 3.80 -7.89 -1.51
CA TRP A 64 3.50 -6.82 -2.47
C TRP A 64 4.00 -7.13 -3.88
N ARG A 65 5.23 -7.66 -4.04
CA ARG A 65 5.72 -8.13 -5.35
C ARG A 65 4.83 -9.24 -5.94
N SER A 66 4.45 -10.21 -5.10
CA SER A 66 3.58 -11.32 -5.51
C SER A 66 2.20 -10.81 -5.97
N GLN A 67 1.55 -9.98 -5.15
CA GLN A 67 0.26 -9.38 -5.49
C GLN A 67 0.36 -8.48 -6.73
N GLY A 68 1.46 -7.74 -6.88
CA GLY A 68 1.73 -6.95 -8.07
C GLY A 68 1.77 -7.79 -9.34
N SER A 69 2.45 -8.95 -9.29
CA SER A 69 2.47 -9.93 -10.38
C SER A 69 1.09 -10.51 -10.66
N ILE A 70 0.33 -10.90 -9.63
CA ILE A 70 -1.00 -11.49 -9.80
C ILE A 70 -1.95 -10.47 -10.45
N VAL A 71 -1.97 -9.23 -9.96
CA VAL A 71 -2.82 -8.16 -10.51
C VAL A 71 -2.44 -7.84 -11.95
N GLY A 72 -1.14 -7.74 -12.26
CA GLY A 72 -0.66 -7.47 -13.62
C GLY A 72 -0.96 -8.58 -14.63
N GLN A 73 -1.22 -9.80 -14.17
CA GLN A 73 -1.57 -10.95 -15.01
C GLN A 73 -3.08 -11.10 -15.26
N ALA A 74 -3.91 -10.19 -14.75
CA ALA A 74 -5.34 -10.22 -15.02
C ALA A 74 -5.62 -10.18 -16.54
N ASP A 75 -6.36 -11.19 -17.02
CA ASP A 75 -6.69 -11.31 -18.43
C ASP A 75 -8.00 -10.58 -18.76
N PHE A 76 -7.92 -9.67 -19.73
CA PHE A 76 -9.04 -8.90 -20.26
C PHE A 76 -9.31 -9.19 -21.74
N SER A 77 -8.65 -10.20 -22.32
CA SER A 77 -8.77 -10.58 -23.73
C SER A 77 -10.22 -10.88 -24.15
N ALA A 78 -11.02 -11.43 -23.23
CA ALA A 78 -12.43 -11.74 -23.43
C ALA A 78 -13.29 -10.50 -23.76
N PHE A 79 -12.90 -9.29 -23.34
CA PHE A 79 -13.62 -8.07 -23.70
C PHE A 79 -13.41 -7.68 -25.17
N GLY A 80 -12.24 -7.98 -25.73
CA GLY A 80 -11.93 -7.70 -27.13
C GLY A 80 -12.67 -8.59 -28.12
N SER A 81 -13.05 -9.80 -27.70
CA SER A 81 -13.72 -10.81 -28.55
C SER A 81 -15.25 -10.66 -28.62
N VAL A 82 -15.82 -9.67 -27.92
CA VAL A 82 -17.28 -9.45 -27.91
C VAL A 82 -17.77 -8.96 -29.28
N THR A 83 -18.55 -9.80 -29.99
CA THR A 83 -19.07 -9.52 -31.33
C THR A 83 -20.56 -9.14 -31.32
N GLY A 84 -20.96 -8.32 -32.30
CA GLY A 84 -22.35 -7.90 -32.53
C GLY A 84 -22.41 -6.52 -33.16
N ALA A 85 -22.75 -6.47 -34.46
CA ALA A 85 -22.81 -5.24 -35.23
C ALA A 85 -23.97 -4.34 -34.74
N GLY A 86 -23.73 -3.03 -34.68
CA GLY A 86 -24.76 -2.03 -34.35
C GLY A 86 -25.12 -1.89 -32.86
N SER A 87 -24.59 -2.73 -31.97
CA SER A 87 -24.87 -2.62 -30.53
C SER A 87 -23.88 -1.69 -29.82
N ARG A 88 -24.39 -0.57 -29.29
CA ARG A 88 -23.63 0.37 -28.45
C ARG A 88 -23.09 -0.33 -27.19
N THR A 89 -23.86 -1.23 -26.59
CA THR A 89 -23.46 -1.97 -25.39
C THR A 89 -22.22 -2.84 -25.65
N LEU A 90 -22.17 -3.53 -26.79
CA LEU A 90 -21.04 -4.39 -27.14
C LEU A 90 -19.80 -3.58 -27.54
N ALA A 91 -20.00 -2.40 -28.14
CA ALA A 91 -18.91 -1.46 -28.38
C ALA A 91 -18.32 -0.94 -27.05
N SER A 92 -19.16 -0.62 -26.07
CA SER A 92 -18.71 -0.24 -24.73
C SER A 92 -18.00 -1.39 -24.00
N ALA A 93 -18.49 -2.62 -24.12
CA ALA A 93 -17.83 -3.79 -23.53
C ALA A 93 -16.40 -3.97 -24.09
N ARG A 94 -16.21 -3.78 -25.40
CA ARG A 94 -14.89 -3.83 -26.05
C ARG A 94 -13.93 -2.74 -25.56
N SER A 95 -14.41 -1.54 -25.24
CA SER A 95 -13.53 -0.45 -24.80
C SER A 95 -13.03 -0.61 -23.37
N VAL A 96 -13.74 -1.38 -22.53
CA VAL A 96 -13.36 -1.62 -21.13
C VAL A 96 -12.05 -2.40 -21.02
N GLY A 97 -11.83 -3.42 -21.86
CA GLY A 97 -10.69 -4.32 -21.71
C GLY A 97 -9.33 -3.62 -21.72
N GLY A 98 -9.13 -2.65 -22.63
CA GLY A 98 -7.88 -1.89 -22.71
C GLY A 98 -7.64 -1.02 -21.48
N GLN A 99 -8.67 -0.30 -21.02
CA GLN A 99 -8.57 0.55 -19.82
C GLN A 99 -8.38 -0.27 -18.55
N ALA A 100 -9.06 -1.41 -18.44
CA ALA A 100 -8.91 -2.33 -17.32
C ALA A 100 -7.48 -2.88 -17.26
N LYS A 101 -6.92 -3.32 -18.40
CA LYS A 101 -5.53 -3.79 -18.50
C LYS A 101 -4.53 -2.71 -18.08
N GLN A 102 -4.68 -1.49 -18.58
CA GLN A 102 -3.80 -0.37 -18.21
C GLN A 102 -3.86 -0.08 -16.70
N CYS A 103 -5.06 -0.14 -16.11
CA CYS A 103 -5.25 0.05 -14.69
C CYS A 103 -4.54 -1.04 -13.87
N THR A 104 -4.78 -2.31 -14.18
CA THR A 104 -4.15 -3.43 -13.46
C THR A 104 -2.64 -3.44 -13.62
N ASP A 105 -2.13 -3.11 -14.82
CA ASP A 105 -0.68 -2.99 -15.04
C ASP A 105 -0.08 -1.88 -14.18
N SER A 106 -0.75 -0.72 -14.11
CA SER A 106 -0.28 0.37 -13.25
C SER A 106 -0.32 0.00 -11.77
N VAL A 107 -1.34 -0.71 -11.30
CA VAL A 107 -1.43 -1.16 -9.90
C VAL A 107 -0.35 -2.20 -9.63
N GLY A 108 -0.18 -3.17 -10.53
CA GLY A 108 0.83 -4.21 -10.43
C GLY A 108 2.25 -3.63 -10.33
N ALA A 109 2.58 -2.68 -11.21
CA ALA A 109 3.86 -2.00 -11.19
C ALA A 109 4.11 -1.22 -9.89
N ARG A 110 3.09 -0.53 -9.35
CA ARG A 110 3.21 0.21 -8.08
C ARG A 110 3.43 -0.73 -6.89
N LEU A 111 2.72 -1.86 -6.85
CA LEU A 111 2.91 -2.86 -5.79
C LEU A 111 4.31 -3.46 -5.82
N SER A 112 4.82 -3.82 -7.00
CA SER A 112 6.19 -4.28 -7.15
C SER A 112 7.21 -3.22 -6.71
N ALA A 113 7.06 -1.98 -7.18
CA ALA A 113 7.96 -0.88 -6.82
C ALA A 113 7.96 -0.58 -5.31
N LEU A 114 6.80 -0.66 -4.65
CA LEU A 114 6.70 -0.54 -3.20
C LEU A 114 7.41 -1.70 -2.48
N GLY A 115 7.28 -2.93 -3.00
CA GLY A 115 7.98 -4.09 -2.46
C GLY A 115 9.50 -3.96 -2.59
N ASP A 116 9.99 -3.45 -3.71
CA ASP A 116 11.42 -3.19 -3.93
C ASP A 116 11.95 -2.10 -2.99
N ALA A 117 11.24 -0.96 -2.92
CA ALA A 117 11.61 0.14 -2.04
C ALA A 117 11.64 -0.28 -0.56
N LEU A 118 10.70 -1.14 -0.15
CA LEU A 118 10.64 -1.66 1.22
C LEU A 118 11.79 -2.65 1.50
N GLY A 119 12.15 -3.49 0.53
CA GLY A 119 13.31 -4.38 0.62
C GLY A 119 14.63 -3.60 0.76
N ASP A 120 14.82 -2.58 -0.07
CA ASP A 120 15.98 -1.70 -0.02
C ASP A 120 16.09 -0.95 1.32
N PHE A 121 14.96 -0.45 1.83
CA PHE A 121 14.91 0.20 3.13
C PHE A 121 15.35 -0.76 4.24
N ASN A 122 14.80 -1.98 4.26
CA ASN A 122 15.13 -2.98 5.27
C ASN A 122 16.61 -3.36 5.25
N SER A 123 17.17 -3.56 4.06
CA SER A 123 18.58 -3.88 3.87
C SER A 123 19.50 -2.77 4.42
N ARG A 124 19.23 -1.52 4.05
CA ARG A 124 20.01 -0.35 4.53
C ARG A 124 19.90 -0.14 6.04
N ALA A 125 18.72 -0.38 6.60
CA ALA A 125 18.51 -0.29 8.05
C ALA A 125 19.36 -1.33 8.79
N GLN A 126 19.29 -2.60 8.37
CA GLN A 126 20.08 -3.68 8.98
C GLN A 126 21.60 -3.43 8.87
N GLU A 127 22.07 -2.94 7.72
CA GLU A 127 23.49 -2.60 7.54
C GLU A 127 23.93 -1.48 8.51
N THR A 128 23.18 -0.37 8.55
CA THR A 128 23.46 0.77 9.43
C THR A 128 23.51 0.34 10.89
N ASP A 129 22.56 -0.53 11.26
CA ASP A 129 22.43 -1.10 12.59
C ASP A 129 23.60 -2.01 12.97
N GLY A 130 24.03 -2.88 12.04
CA GLY A 130 25.19 -3.73 12.21
C GLY A 130 26.47 -2.92 12.41
N VAL A 131 26.66 -1.86 11.63
CA VAL A 131 27.80 -0.93 11.77
C VAL A 131 27.79 -0.23 13.14
N ALA A 132 26.62 0.28 13.57
CA ALA A 132 26.49 0.93 14.87
C ALA A 132 26.77 -0.04 16.03
N ALA A 133 26.22 -1.25 15.98
CA ALA A 133 26.45 -2.29 16.98
C ALA A 133 27.94 -2.68 17.05
N GLY A 134 28.60 -2.82 15.90
CA GLY A 134 30.03 -3.09 15.82
C GLY A 134 30.88 -2.00 16.49
N ARG A 135 30.54 -0.72 16.26
CA ARG A 135 31.22 0.42 16.91
C ARG A 135 31.06 0.41 18.43
N ILE A 136 29.85 0.15 18.92
CA ILE A 136 29.57 0.09 20.37
C ILE A 136 30.33 -1.06 21.03
N ARG A 137 30.32 -2.25 20.42
CA ARG A 137 31.08 -3.40 20.93
C ARG A 137 32.57 -3.09 21.01
N GLY A 138 33.12 -2.46 19.98
CA GLY A 138 34.52 -2.04 19.97
C GLY A 138 34.88 -0.96 21.00
N LEU A 139 33.92 -0.26 21.58
CA LEU A 139 34.13 0.62 22.74
C LEU A 139 34.11 -0.14 24.07
N ALA A 140 33.28 -1.19 24.18
CA ALA A 140 33.18 -2.00 25.39
C ALA A 140 34.39 -2.93 25.61
N GLU A 141 35.12 -3.25 24.54
CA GLU A 141 36.33 -4.08 24.56
C GLU A 141 37.62 -3.28 24.84
N ARG A 142 37.52 -1.98 25.12
CA ARG A 142 38.63 -1.08 25.48
C ARG A 142 38.59 -0.74 26.97
#